data_AF-A0AA39D4M0-F1
#
_entry.id   AF-A0AA39D4M0-F1
#
_cell.length_a   1.000
_cell.length_b   1.000
_cell.length_c   1.000
_cell.angle_alpha   90.00
_cell.angle_beta   90.00
_cell.angle_gamma   90.00
#
_symmetry.space_group_name_H-M   'P 1'
#
loop_
_entity.id
_entity.type
_entity.pdbx_description
1 polymer ?
#
loop_
_entity_poly.entity_id
_entity_poly.type
_entity_poly.pdbx_seq_one_letter_code
_entity_poly.pdbx_strand_id
1 'polypeptide(L)'
;MARSPIQLTTTTTLLLLVFLFLTIYIQSTAADSADSATPLRPSAMVLPLTLSAPNSSRTLSHSRRHLQRSESHSTATARMPLYDDLIPYGYYTTRIWIGTPPQTFALIVDTGSTLTYVPCSTCEQCGKHQDPNFQPDWSSTYQPVKCSMECTCDSEMMHCVYDRHYAEMSSSSGVLGEDIVSFGNQSELKPQRTVFGCENVETGDIYSQRADGIMGLGRGDLSIMDQLVEKGVISNSFSLCYGGMDIGGGAMVLGGISPPAGMVFTHSDPARSAYYNIDLKEIHIAGKQLPINPMVFDGKYGTILDSGTTYAYLPEAAFKAFKDAIMKELNSFKLIQGPDPNYNDICFSGVGSDVSQLSKTFPAVDMVFSNGNRLSLSPENYLFQHSKAHGAYCLGIFQNENDQTTLLGGIIVRNTLVMYDREHLKIGFWKTNCSEIWEILHLLSPHPALPSASPPLAPSGPQFYTMPEDLIVGFITFEMILSIMPPKLKPHLTKLAAFVAHGLEVDTSQVHLLNIISEHGHSVITWAIYPARSGDYISHAAARNILAGIVEHRVSLPSMFGNYQVFDWSIEPPAERTWWQQHHLAVVMTIFITILLGLLASGMWFVWRRRWRSFGSYKPVNYVFPEHELQPL
;
A
#
# COMPACT_ATOMS: atom_id res chain seq x y z
N MET A 1 38.02 15.67 -68.61
CA MET A 1 36.84 14.88 -68.20
C MET A 1 36.67 15.01 -66.70
N ALA A 2 35.65 15.75 -66.28
CA ALA A 2 35.41 16.11 -64.89
C ALA A 2 34.58 15.01 -64.18
N ARG A 3 35.02 14.60 -62.99
CA ARG A 3 34.19 13.99 -61.95
C ARG A 3 34.47 14.72 -60.64
N SER A 4 33.41 15.24 -60.05
CA SER A 4 33.34 16.01 -58.80
C SER A 4 33.44 15.11 -57.56
N PRO A 5 33.98 15.59 -56.42
CA PRO A 5 33.88 14.91 -55.12
C PRO A 5 33.00 15.74 -54.18
N ILE A 6 31.71 15.46 -54.09
CA ILE A 6 30.81 16.07 -53.10
C ILE A 6 29.80 15.02 -52.66
N GLN A 7 30.10 14.19 -51.64
CA GLN A 7 29.09 13.38 -50.94
C GLN A 7 29.39 12.99 -49.48
N LEU A 8 30.53 13.37 -48.86
CA LEU A 8 30.84 12.93 -47.48
C LEU A 8 30.64 13.98 -46.38
N THR A 9 30.40 15.25 -46.71
CA THR A 9 30.22 16.34 -45.73
C THR A 9 28.76 16.71 -45.46
N THR A 10 27.84 16.31 -46.34
CA THR A 10 26.40 16.62 -46.24
C THR A 10 25.63 15.64 -45.33
N THR A 11 26.09 14.41 -45.19
CA THR A 11 25.43 13.40 -44.34
C THR A 11 25.73 13.61 -42.85
N THR A 12 26.94 14.03 -42.50
CA THR A 12 27.34 14.30 -41.12
C THR A 12 26.73 15.60 -40.57
N THR A 13 26.54 16.61 -41.42
CA THR A 13 25.87 17.87 -41.04
C THR A 13 24.37 17.71 -40.87
N LEU A 14 23.71 16.85 -41.68
CA LEU A 14 22.28 16.57 -41.55
C LEU A 14 21.95 15.80 -40.26
N LEU A 15 22.78 14.83 -39.87
CA LEU A 15 22.62 14.07 -38.62
C LEU A 15 22.76 14.92 -37.36
N LEU A 16 23.68 15.90 -37.37
CA LEU A 16 23.86 16.84 -36.25
C LEU A 16 22.66 17.81 -36.09
N LEU A 17 22.07 18.25 -37.20
CA LEU A 17 20.89 19.12 -37.18
C LEU A 17 19.64 18.40 -36.67
N VAL A 18 19.43 17.13 -37.05
CA VAL A 18 18.31 16.32 -36.55
C VAL A 18 18.42 16.08 -35.04
N PHE A 19 19.64 15.85 -34.54
CA PHE A 19 19.86 15.66 -33.10
C PHE A 19 19.57 16.92 -32.28
N LEU A 20 19.95 18.10 -32.80
CA LEU A 20 19.69 19.39 -32.18
C LEU A 20 18.20 19.78 -32.16
N PHE A 21 17.44 19.42 -33.21
CA PHE A 21 16.00 19.65 -33.22
C PHE A 21 15.25 18.72 -32.24
N LEU A 22 15.71 17.47 -32.08
CA LEU A 22 15.11 16.54 -31.12
C LEU A 22 15.31 17.00 -29.67
N THR A 23 16.47 17.56 -29.32
CA THR A 23 16.73 18.02 -27.95
C THR A 23 15.92 19.26 -27.59
N ILE A 24 15.74 20.20 -28.53
CA ILE A 24 14.91 21.40 -28.32
C ILE A 24 13.43 21.03 -28.18
N TYR A 25 12.95 20.03 -28.94
CA TYR A 25 11.55 19.56 -28.83
C TYR A 25 11.25 18.90 -27.48
N ILE A 26 12.21 18.13 -26.93
CA ILE A 26 12.07 17.49 -25.61
C ILE A 26 12.10 18.50 -24.46
N GLN A 27 12.83 19.61 -24.60
CA GLN A 27 12.85 20.69 -23.61
C GLN A 27 11.58 21.55 -23.62
N SER A 28 10.95 21.72 -24.78
CA SER A 28 9.69 22.48 -24.90
C SER A 28 8.50 21.75 -24.28
N THR A 29 8.45 20.40 -24.34
CA THR A 29 7.33 19.63 -23.79
C THR A 29 7.41 19.45 -22.27
N ALA A 30 8.58 19.70 -21.67
CA ALA A 30 8.77 19.66 -20.22
C ALA A 30 8.38 20.96 -19.49
N ALA A 31 8.23 22.08 -20.22
CA ALA A 31 7.99 23.39 -19.62
C ALA A 31 6.50 23.80 -19.52
N ASP A 32 5.59 23.14 -20.24
CA ASP A 32 4.18 23.53 -20.37
C ASP A 32 3.21 22.82 -19.39
N SER A 33 3.72 22.20 -18.32
CA SER A 33 2.89 21.47 -17.33
C SER A 33 2.96 22.03 -15.90
N ALA A 34 3.41 23.27 -15.74
CA ALA A 34 3.41 23.95 -14.45
C ALA A 34 2.52 25.20 -14.51
N ASP A 35 1.21 25.05 -14.31
CA ASP A 35 0.37 26.18 -13.92
C ASP A 35 -0.66 25.79 -12.83
N SER A 36 -0.66 26.65 -11.81
CA SER A 36 -1.55 26.81 -10.64
C SER A 36 -2.38 25.61 -10.12
N ALA A 37 -1.87 24.93 -9.09
CA ALA A 37 -2.68 24.24 -8.10
C ALA A 37 -2.42 24.86 -6.72
N THR A 38 -3.45 25.43 -6.11
CA THR A 38 -3.48 25.83 -4.70
C THR A 38 -3.21 24.59 -3.82
N PRO A 39 -2.39 24.68 -2.76
CA PRO A 39 -2.04 23.53 -1.95
C PRO A 39 -3.25 23.11 -1.10
N LEU A 40 -3.84 21.96 -1.44
CA LEU A 40 -4.85 21.25 -0.67
C LEU A 40 -4.17 20.32 0.35
N ARG A 41 -4.69 20.33 1.59
CA ARG A 41 -4.32 19.45 2.70
C ARG A 41 -4.53 17.98 2.31
N PRO A 42 -3.64 17.00 2.59
CA PRO A 42 -4.02 15.62 2.69
C PRO A 42 -4.73 15.48 4.03
N SER A 43 -6.00 15.86 4.06
CA SER A 43 -6.87 15.58 5.19
C SER A 43 -7.75 14.43 4.74
N ALA A 44 -7.25 13.19 4.80
CA ALA A 44 -8.15 12.03 4.81
C ALA A 44 -8.82 11.99 6.20
N MET A 45 -9.76 12.92 6.40
CA MET A 45 -10.63 13.02 7.55
C MET A 45 -12.04 12.83 7.04
N VAL A 46 -12.40 11.56 6.88
CA VAL A 46 -13.74 11.18 6.47
C VAL A 46 -14.63 11.12 7.70
N LEU A 47 -15.03 12.29 8.21
CA LEU A 47 -16.08 12.38 9.21
C LEU A 47 -17.26 13.18 8.64
N PRO A 48 -18.42 12.56 8.38
CA PRO A 48 -19.52 13.27 7.76
C PRO A 48 -20.08 14.33 8.71
N LEU A 49 -20.09 15.60 8.32
CA LEU A 49 -20.77 16.68 9.03
C LEU A 49 -22.27 16.54 8.78
N THR A 50 -23.01 15.97 9.74
CA THR A 50 -24.46 15.83 9.60
C THR A 50 -25.17 17.18 9.73
N LEU A 51 -25.86 17.64 8.69
CA LEU A 51 -26.99 18.56 8.85
C LEU A 51 -28.20 17.74 9.30
N SER A 52 -28.50 17.80 10.59
CA SER A 52 -29.76 17.27 11.11
C SER A 52 -30.92 18.07 10.53
N ALA A 53 -31.71 17.51 9.61
CA ALA A 53 -33.09 17.93 9.46
C ALA A 53 -33.91 17.29 10.59
N PRO A 54 -34.58 18.06 11.46
CA PRO A 54 -35.32 17.52 12.59
C PRO A 54 -36.69 17.04 12.10
N ASN A 55 -36.91 15.72 12.07
CA ASN A 55 -38.16 15.06 12.45
C ASN A 55 -38.15 13.59 12.01
N SER A 56 -37.53 12.75 12.82
CA SER A 56 -38.10 11.43 13.08
C SER A 56 -37.98 11.17 14.57
N SER A 57 -38.99 11.61 15.32
CA SER A 57 -39.24 11.10 16.66
C SER A 57 -39.64 9.63 16.54
N ARG A 58 -38.70 8.74 16.25
CA ARG A 58 -38.86 7.32 16.56
C ARG A 58 -38.30 7.14 17.96
N THR A 59 -39.22 7.27 18.91
CA THR A 59 -39.13 6.63 20.22
C THR A 59 -38.46 5.25 20.05
N LEU A 60 -37.44 4.99 20.87
CA LEU A 60 -36.92 3.65 21.13
C LEU A 60 -38.08 2.77 21.60
N SER A 61 -38.85 2.25 20.64
CA SER A 61 -39.81 1.20 20.90
C SER A 61 -38.98 -0.05 21.14
N HIS A 62 -38.64 -0.26 22.41
CA HIS A 62 -38.30 -1.59 22.89
C HIS A 62 -39.48 -2.50 22.57
N SER A 63 -39.45 -3.10 21.39
CA SER A 63 -40.31 -4.23 21.06
C SER A 63 -39.82 -5.41 21.90
N ARG A 64 -40.30 -5.47 23.14
CA ARG A 64 -40.26 -6.66 24.01
C ARG A 64 -41.11 -7.74 23.36
N ARG A 65 -40.60 -8.36 22.30
CA ARG A 65 -41.00 -9.68 21.82
C ARG A 65 -39.74 -10.48 21.49
N HIS A 66 -38.97 -10.77 22.52
CA HIS A 66 -38.01 -11.88 22.49
C HIS A 66 -38.12 -12.67 23.79
N LEU A 67 -39.25 -13.35 23.95
CA LEU A 67 -39.37 -14.49 24.83
C LEU A 67 -39.53 -15.70 23.91
N GLN A 68 -38.55 -16.61 24.01
CA GLN A 68 -38.35 -17.86 23.23
C GLN A 68 -37.61 -17.74 21.89
N ARG A 69 -36.28 -17.57 21.96
CA ARG A 69 -35.35 -18.44 21.24
C ARG A 69 -33.97 -18.40 21.89
N SER A 70 -33.84 -19.04 23.05
CA SER A 70 -32.55 -19.42 23.62
C SER A 70 -32.09 -20.70 22.92
N GLU A 71 -31.74 -20.58 21.65
CA GLU A 71 -30.85 -21.52 20.99
C GLU A 71 -29.70 -20.69 20.45
N SER A 72 -28.48 -21.08 20.85
CA SER A 72 -27.21 -20.57 20.34
C SER A 72 -27.09 -20.87 18.84
N HIS A 73 -27.88 -20.19 18.01
CA HIS A 73 -27.60 -20.10 16.60
C HIS A 73 -26.42 -19.15 16.47
N SER A 74 -25.24 -19.72 16.22
CA SER A 74 -24.11 -18.96 15.69
C SER A 74 -24.61 -18.16 14.49
N THR A 75 -24.77 -16.85 14.66
CA THR A 75 -25.06 -15.94 13.55
C THR A 75 -23.83 -15.91 12.66
N ALA A 76 -24.03 -16.01 11.34
CA ALA A 76 -22.94 -16.00 10.38
C ALA A 76 -22.09 -14.73 10.53
N THR A 77 -20.80 -14.82 10.22
CA THR A 77 -19.91 -13.65 10.22
C THR A 77 -19.45 -13.30 8.82
N ALA A 78 -19.34 -12.00 8.53
CA ALA A 78 -18.73 -11.52 7.29
C ALA A 78 -17.26 -11.20 7.54
N ARG A 79 -16.37 -12.07 7.06
CA ARG A 79 -14.92 -11.96 7.23
C ARG A 79 -14.30 -11.43 5.96
N MET A 80 -13.63 -10.29 6.05
CA MET A 80 -13.01 -9.64 4.89
C MET A 80 -11.59 -9.15 5.22
N PRO A 81 -10.64 -9.30 4.29
CA PRO A 81 -9.31 -8.72 4.45
C PRO A 81 -9.40 -7.19 4.38
N LEU A 82 -8.55 -6.53 5.16
CA LEU A 82 -8.28 -5.11 5.01
C LEU A 82 -7.00 -4.94 4.23
N TYR A 83 -6.99 -4.00 3.30
CA TYR A 83 -5.84 -3.64 2.49
C TYR A 83 -5.27 -2.32 2.99
N ASP A 84 -3.95 -2.31 3.18
CA ASP A 84 -3.23 -1.12 3.62
C ASP A 84 -2.92 -0.22 2.43
N ASP A 85 -3.74 0.81 2.33
CA ASP A 85 -3.52 1.96 1.48
C ASP A 85 -3.01 3.16 2.32
N LEU A 86 -2.58 2.95 3.57
CA LEU A 86 -2.38 4.02 4.54
C LEU A 86 -1.07 4.78 4.36
N ILE A 87 0.03 4.13 3.99
CA ILE A 87 1.29 4.81 3.65
C ILE A 87 1.15 5.68 2.38
N PRO A 88 0.56 5.18 1.27
CA PRO A 88 0.40 5.99 0.06
C PRO A 88 -0.83 6.93 0.07
N TYR A 89 -1.93 6.57 0.76
CA TYR A 89 -3.24 7.22 0.60
C TYR A 89 -3.97 7.58 1.91
N GLY A 90 -3.54 7.06 3.06
CA GLY A 90 -4.08 7.47 4.37
C GLY A 90 -5.33 6.73 4.88
N TYR A 91 -5.77 5.65 4.25
CA TYR A 91 -6.95 4.89 4.68
C TYR A 91 -6.78 3.38 4.50
N TYR A 92 -7.72 2.60 5.07
CA TYR A 92 -7.83 1.16 4.85
C TYR A 92 -9.06 0.85 4.00
N THR A 93 -8.88 -0.01 3.00
CA THR A 93 -9.97 -0.46 2.15
C THR A 93 -10.32 -1.93 2.40
N THR A 94 -11.57 -2.29 2.13
CA THR A 94 -12.03 -3.68 2.01
C THR A 94 -12.68 -3.88 0.66
N ARG A 95 -12.78 -5.13 0.19
CA ARG A 95 -13.47 -5.45 -1.05
C ARG A 95 -14.85 -6.03 -0.79
N ILE A 96 -15.85 -5.45 -1.44
CA ILE A 96 -17.20 -6.00 -1.52
C ILE A 96 -17.61 -6.19 -2.97
N TRP A 97 -18.65 -7.00 -3.19
CA TRP A 97 -19.23 -7.18 -4.50
C TRP A 97 -20.70 -6.78 -4.50
N ILE A 98 -21.13 -6.05 -5.52
CA ILE A 98 -22.50 -5.57 -5.68
C ILE A 98 -23.05 -6.04 -7.04
N GLY A 99 -24.26 -6.61 -7.05
CA GLY A 99 -25.02 -6.93 -8.25
C GLY A 99 -25.01 -8.39 -8.71
N THR A 100 -25.77 -8.65 -9.77
CA THR A 100 -25.91 -9.97 -10.40
C THR A 100 -25.79 -9.87 -11.94
N PRO A 101 -24.63 -10.23 -12.54
CA PRO A 101 -23.43 -10.80 -11.90
C PRO A 101 -22.69 -9.78 -11.00
N PRO A 102 -21.89 -10.26 -10.02
CA PRO A 102 -21.26 -9.37 -9.05
C PRO A 102 -20.15 -8.47 -9.66
N GLN A 103 -20.20 -7.18 -9.36
CA GLN A 103 -19.19 -6.16 -9.67
C GLN A 103 -18.38 -5.84 -8.41
N THR A 104 -17.05 -5.68 -8.49
CA THR A 104 -16.17 -5.58 -7.31
C THR A 104 -15.79 -4.13 -7.03
N PHE A 105 -15.80 -3.73 -5.75
CA PHE A 105 -15.42 -2.38 -5.31
C PHE A 105 -14.52 -2.45 -4.08
N ALA A 106 -13.50 -1.61 -4.02
CA ALA A 106 -12.68 -1.38 -2.85
C ALA A 106 -13.12 -0.11 -2.12
N LEU A 107 -13.70 -0.27 -0.94
CA LEU A 107 -14.30 0.81 -0.19
C LEU A 107 -13.50 1.14 1.05
N ILE A 108 -13.38 2.43 1.36
CA ILE A 108 -12.83 2.91 2.62
C ILE A 108 -13.71 2.40 3.75
N VAL A 109 -13.10 1.74 4.74
CA VAL A 109 -13.81 1.25 5.91
C VAL A 109 -13.97 2.38 6.91
N ASP A 110 -15.19 2.86 7.08
CA ASP A 110 -15.43 4.13 7.76
C ASP A 110 -16.51 4.03 8.85
N THR A 111 -16.08 4.06 10.11
CA THR A 111 -16.94 4.10 11.29
C THR A 111 -17.54 5.47 11.58
N GLY A 112 -17.02 6.52 10.96
CA GLY A 112 -17.59 7.86 10.93
C GLY A 112 -18.82 7.97 10.02
N SER A 113 -18.94 7.13 9.00
CA SER A 113 -20.03 7.20 8.00
C SER A 113 -21.20 6.28 8.22
N THR A 114 -22.40 6.77 7.92
CA THR A 114 -23.68 6.05 8.08
C THR A 114 -24.30 5.58 6.76
N LEU A 115 -23.56 5.62 5.66
CA LEU A 115 -24.00 5.18 4.34
C LEU A 115 -22.85 4.46 3.64
N THR A 116 -23.15 3.34 2.98
CA THR A 116 -22.25 2.72 2.00
C THR A 116 -22.60 3.21 0.60
N TYR A 117 -21.60 3.59 -0.20
CA TYR A 117 -21.82 4.07 -1.56
C TYR A 117 -20.67 3.75 -2.51
N VAL A 118 -20.96 3.80 -3.81
CA VAL A 118 -20.03 3.64 -4.93
C VAL A 118 -20.43 4.57 -6.09
N PRO A 119 -19.47 4.97 -6.96
CA PRO A 119 -19.75 5.76 -8.14
C PRO A 119 -20.49 4.89 -9.16
N CYS A 120 -21.55 5.46 -9.71
CA CYS A 120 -22.32 4.82 -10.76
C CYS A 120 -21.86 5.28 -12.14
N SER A 121 -22.18 4.47 -13.15
CA SER A 121 -21.85 4.76 -14.56
C SER A 121 -22.51 6.03 -15.09
N THR A 122 -23.59 6.47 -14.44
CA THR A 122 -24.27 7.75 -14.69
C THR A 122 -23.58 8.95 -14.05
N CYS A 123 -22.50 8.75 -13.30
CA CYS A 123 -21.79 9.85 -12.66
C CYS A 123 -20.90 10.59 -13.66
N GLU A 124 -21.31 11.81 -14.03
CA GLU A 124 -20.49 12.69 -14.88
C GLU A 124 -19.54 13.58 -14.06
N GLN A 125 -19.76 13.70 -12.76
CA GLN A 125 -18.99 14.54 -11.83
C GLN A 125 -18.32 13.71 -10.72
N CYS A 126 -17.80 12.53 -11.05
CA CYS A 126 -17.01 11.69 -10.14
C CYS A 126 -15.56 11.61 -10.61
N GLY A 127 -14.70 11.25 -9.67
CA GLY A 127 -13.31 10.94 -9.88
C GLY A 127 -13.07 9.73 -10.78
N LYS A 128 -11.79 9.48 -11.03
CA LYS A 128 -11.33 8.20 -11.59
C LYS A 128 -10.72 7.38 -10.46
N HIS A 129 -11.47 6.38 -10.02
CA HIS A 129 -11.04 5.46 -8.98
C HIS A 129 -10.34 4.22 -9.57
N GLN A 130 -9.97 3.28 -8.73
CA GLN A 130 -9.16 2.13 -9.13
C GLN A 130 -9.93 1.05 -9.88
N ASP A 131 -11.20 0.84 -9.54
CA ASP A 131 -12.09 -0.15 -10.15
C ASP A 131 -13.19 0.59 -10.96
N PRO A 132 -13.80 -0.04 -11.98
CA PRO A 132 -14.83 0.63 -12.79
C PRO A 132 -16.07 0.99 -11.98
N ASN A 133 -16.68 2.14 -12.31
CA ASN A 133 -17.96 2.57 -11.74
C ASN A 133 -19.03 1.47 -11.88
N PHE A 134 -19.89 1.36 -10.87
CA PHE A 134 -21.01 0.44 -10.86
C PHE A 134 -21.91 0.65 -12.07
N GLN A 135 -22.22 -0.43 -12.78
CA GLN A 135 -23.10 -0.46 -13.95
C GLN A 135 -24.47 -0.99 -13.52
N PRO A 136 -25.46 -0.13 -13.25
CA PRO A 136 -26.78 -0.60 -12.77
C PRO A 136 -27.47 -1.49 -13.80
N ASP A 137 -27.37 -1.14 -15.09
CA ASP A 137 -27.99 -1.86 -16.21
C ASP A 137 -27.40 -3.27 -16.42
N TRP A 138 -26.22 -3.54 -15.87
CA TRP A 138 -25.59 -4.87 -15.97
C TRP A 138 -26.00 -5.80 -14.84
N SER A 139 -26.66 -5.28 -13.81
CA SER A 139 -27.15 -6.09 -12.68
C SER A 139 -28.64 -6.41 -12.84
N SER A 140 -28.94 -7.70 -13.00
CA SER A 140 -30.32 -8.19 -13.06
C SER A 140 -31.10 -8.06 -11.74
N THR A 141 -30.43 -7.74 -10.65
CA THR A 141 -31.02 -7.63 -9.30
C THR A 141 -31.08 -6.21 -8.76
N TYR A 142 -30.52 -5.23 -9.49
CA TYR A 142 -30.53 -3.82 -9.15
C TYR A 142 -31.93 -3.23 -9.26
N GLN A 143 -32.31 -2.43 -8.26
CA GLN A 143 -33.51 -1.61 -8.31
C GLN A 143 -33.21 -0.24 -7.68
N PRO A 144 -33.54 0.88 -8.35
CA PRO A 144 -33.47 2.18 -7.70
C PRO A 144 -34.52 2.26 -6.59
N VAL A 145 -34.16 2.89 -5.46
CA VAL A 145 -35.09 3.07 -4.35
C VAL A 145 -36.08 4.18 -4.71
N LYS A 146 -37.36 3.81 -4.82
CA LYS A 146 -38.43 4.73 -5.17
C LYS A 146 -38.67 5.77 -4.08
N CYS A 147 -38.98 6.98 -4.50
CA CYS A 147 -39.35 8.06 -3.58
C CYS A 147 -40.52 7.65 -2.68
N SER A 148 -40.39 7.93 -1.40
CA SER A 148 -41.43 7.70 -0.40
C SER A 148 -41.31 8.75 0.71
N MET A 149 -42.30 8.79 1.61
CA MET A 149 -42.27 9.69 2.78
C MET A 149 -41.14 9.35 3.78
N GLU A 150 -40.46 8.21 3.60
CA GLU A 150 -39.40 7.74 4.49
C GLU A 150 -38.00 8.18 4.04
N CYS A 151 -37.87 8.89 2.92
CA CYS A 151 -36.60 9.38 2.39
C CYS A 151 -36.71 10.78 1.78
N THR A 152 -35.56 11.45 1.61
CA THR A 152 -35.48 12.65 0.77
C THR A 152 -35.54 12.24 -0.69
N CYS A 153 -36.34 12.90 -1.51
CA CYS A 153 -36.49 12.58 -2.92
C CYS A 153 -35.82 13.58 -3.85
N ASP A 154 -35.53 13.12 -5.08
CA ASP A 154 -35.16 14.00 -6.19
C ASP A 154 -36.28 15.00 -6.54
N SER A 155 -35.96 15.98 -7.39
CA SER A 155 -36.89 17.02 -7.81
C SER A 155 -38.13 16.50 -8.53
N GLU A 156 -38.03 15.31 -9.14
CA GLU A 156 -39.12 14.65 -9.87
C GLU A 156 -39.98 13.76 -8.96
N MET A 157 -39.62 13.62 -7.67
CA MET A 157 -40.26 12.71 -6.71
C MET A 157 -40.29 11.26 -7.18
N MET A 158 -39.24 10.84 -7.90
CA MET A 158 -39.13 9.51 -8.49
C MET A 158 -38.26 8.59 -7.63
N HIS A 159 -37.13 9.10 -7.14
CA HIS A 159 -36.14 8.31 -6.41
C HIS A 159 -35.73 8.95 -5.09
N CYS A 160 -35.34 8.12 -4.13
CA CYS A 160 -34.68 8.58 -2.92
C CYS A 160 -33.25 9.05 -3.25
N VAL A 161 -32.85 10.17 -2.70
CA VAL A 161 -31.51 10.75 -2.85
C VAL A 161 -30.80 10.85 -1.50
N TYR A 162 -29.49 10.96 -1.56
CA TYR A 162 -28.68 11.28 -0.40
C TYR A 162 -27.66 12.36 -0.74
N ASP A 163 -27.23 13.05 0.31
CA ASP A 163 -26.16 14.03 0.29
C ASP A 163 -25.35 13.84 1.58
N ARG A 164 -24.02 13.82 1.45
CA ARG A 164 -23.07 13.71 2.55
C ARG A 164 -21.96 14.74 2.35
N HIS A 165 -21.63 15.43 3.43
CA HIS A 165 -20.51 16.37 3.51
C HIS A 165 -19.55 15.87 4.58
N TYR A 166 -18.24 16.00 4.38
CA TYR A 166 -17.22 15.51 5.28
C TYR A 166 -16.41 16.64 5.93
N ALA A 167 -15.73 16.33 7.02
CA ALA A 167 -14.92 17.28 7.79
C ALA A 167 -13.74 17.82 6.97
N GLU A 168 -13.21 17.03 6.03
CA GLU A 168 -12.24 17.46 5.01
C GLU A 168 -12.83 18.38 3.93
N MET A 169 -14.11 18.76 4.05
CA MET A 169 -14.85 19.63 3.12
C MET A 169 -15.16 19.02 1.75
N SER A 170 -14.96 17.70 1.60
CA SER A 170 -15.48 16.93 0.47
C SER A 170 -16.97 16.63 0.63
N SER A 171 -17.62 16.27 -0.47
CA SER A 171 -19.01 15.84 -0.48
C SER A 171 -19.23 14.72 -1.49
N SER A 172 -20.25 13.92 -1.20
CA SER A 172 -20.75 12.83 -2.04
C SER A 172 -22.27 12.89 -2.06
N SER A 173 -22.86 12.81 -3.25
CA SER A 173 -24.31 12.81 -3.42
C SER A 173 -24.75 11.97 -4.60
N GLY A 174 -25.98 11.47 -4.53
CA GLY A 174 -26.56 10.65 -5.60
C GLY A 174 -27.91 10.05 -5.22
N VAL A 175 -28.29 9.00 -5.93
CA VAL A 175 -29.53 8.25 -5.70
C VAL A 175 -29.28 7.03 -4.82
N LEU A 176 -30.29 6.61 -4.06
CA LEU A 176 -30.24 5.33 -3.35
C LEU A 176 -30.65 4.21 -4.30
N GLY A 177 -29.84 3.15 -4.33
CA GLY A 177 -30.11 1.91 -5.06
C GLY A 177 -30.13 0.71 -4.12
N GLU A 178 -30.82 -0.34 -4.50
CA GLU A 178 -30.85 -1.61 -3.79
C GLU A 178 -30.34 -2.72 -4.70
N ASP A 179 -29.39 -3.52 -4.21
CA ASP A 179 -28.89 -4.69 -4.93
C ASP A 179 -28.32 -5.74 -3.98
N ILE A 180 -27.89 -6.89 -4.52
CA ILE A 180 -27.23 -7.96 -3.79
C ILE A 180 -25.79 -7.58 -3.50
N VAL A 181 -25.45 -7.49 -2.21
CA VAL A 181 -24.08 -7.26 -1.72
C VAL A 181 -23.51 -8.56 -1.17
N SER A 182 -22.25 -8.87 -1.48
CA SER A 182 -21.52 -10.00 -0.89
C SER A 182 -20.14 -9.58 -0.38
N PHE A 183 -19.63 -10.35 0.58
CA PHE A 183 -18.46 -9.99 1.40
C PHE A 183 -17.27 -10.91 1.12
N GLY A 184 -17.20 -11.49 -0.08
CA GLY A 184 -16.12 -12.38 -0.50
C GLY A 184 -16.30 -13.83 -0.07
N ASN A 185 -15.36 -14.67 -0.52
CA ASN A 185 -15.39 -16.12 -0.33
C ASN A 185 -14.98 -16.59 1.08
N GLN A 186 -14.27 -15.74 1.83
CA GLN A 186 -13.88 -16.00 3.22
C GLN A 186 -15.03 -15.78 4.20
N SER A 187 -16.11 -15.13 3.76
CA SER A 187 -17.30 -14.82 4.55
C SER A 187 -18.23 -16.02 4.67
N GLU A 188 -18.72 -16.28 5.88
CA GLU A 188 -19.80 -17.24 6.14
C GLU A 188 -21.17 -16.62 5.81
N LEU A 189 -21.26 -15.30 5.89
CA LEU A 189 -22.45 -14.54 5.57
C LEU A 189 -22.73 -14.63 4.06
N LYS A 190 -23.88 -15.21 3.72
CA LYS A 190 -24.40 -15.27 2.35
C LYS A 190 -24.70 -13.87 1.81
N PRO A 191 -24.71 -13.67 0.48
CA PRO A 191 -25.06 -12.38 -0.12
C PRO A 191 -26.39 -11.82 0.40
N GLN A 192 -26.42 -10.52 0.67
CA GLN A 192 -27.56 -9.82 1.27
C GLN A 192 -28.02 -8.69 0.36
N ARG A 193 -29.32 -8.63 0.11
CA ARG A 193 -29.94 -7.49 -0.57
C ARG A 193 -29.82 -6.26 0.33
N THR A 194 -29.21 -5.18 -0.13
CA THR A 194 -28.81 -4.02 0.69
C THR A 194 -29.00 -2.73 -0.12
N VAL A 195 -29.41 -1.67 0.57
CA VAL A 195 -29.48 -0.30 0.03
C VAL A 195 -28.12 0.36 0.13
N PHE A 196 -27.67 1.02 -0.93
CA PHE A 196 -26.41 1.76 -1.00
C PHE A 196 -26.59 3.03 -1.83
N GLY A 197 -25.65 3.97 -1.69
CA GLY A 197 -25.60 5.16 -2.50
C GLY A 197 -24.97 4.87 -3.87
N CYS A 198 -25.67 5.24 -4.92
CA CYS A 198 -25.18 5.28 -6.29
C CYS A 198 -24.78 6.73 -6.58
N GLU A 199 -23.48 7.05 -6.47
CA GLU A 199 -23.00 8.44 -6.57
C GLU A 199 -23.19 9.02 -7.96
N ASN A 200 -23.53 10.32 -7.98
CA ASN A 200 -23.65 11.15 -9.17
C ASN A 200 -22.76 12.39 -9.14
N VAL A 201 -22.29 12.79 -7.96
CA VAL A 201 -21.39 13.94 -7.77
C VAL A 201 -20.44 13.67 -6.60
N GLU A 202 -19.16 13.95 -6.83
CA GLU A 202 -18.11 13.97 -5.82
C GLU A 202 -17.38 15.31 -5.83
N THR A 203 -16.90 15.74 -4.67
CA THR A 203 -16.07 16.95 -4.55
C THR A 203 -14.87 16.72 -3.65
N GLY A 204 -13.89 17.62 -3.71
CA GLY A 204 -12.74 17.61 -2.81
C GLY A 204 -11.91 16.32 -2.91
N ASP A 205 -11.46 15.83 -1.75
CA ASP A 205 -10.55 14.68 -1.67
C ASP A 205 -11.18 13.39 -2.23
N ILE A 206 -12.50 13.20 -2.06
CA ILE A 206 -13.26 12.07 -2.62
C ILE A 206 -13.10 11.98 -4.13
N TYR A 207 -13.20 13.10 -4.86
CA TYR A 207 -13.04 13.12 -6.31
C TYR A 207 -11.64 12.65 -6.77
N SER A 208 -10.62 12.85 -5.94
CA SER A 208 -9.24 12.47 -6.24
C SER A 208 -8.80 11.15 -5.62
N GLN A 209 -9.67 10.54 -4.81
CA GLN A 209 -9.32 9.35 -4.04
C GLN A 209 -9.17 8.13 -4.94
N ARG A 210 -8.29 7.20 -4.55
CA ARG A 210 -8.10 5.94 -5.27
C ARG A 210 -9.20 4.91 -4.98
N ALA A 211 -9.71 4.86 -3.76
CA ALA A 211 -10.80 3.96 -3.38
C ALA A 211 -12.08 4.27 -4.17
N ASP A 212 -12.91 3.25 -4.38
CA ASP A 212 -14.12 3.35 -5.21
C ASP A 212 -15.33 3.85 -4.43
N GLY A 213 -15.14 4.45 -3.25
CA GLY A 213 -16.23 4.87 -2.38
C GLY A 213 -16.00 4.45 -0.93
N ILE A 214 -17.08 4.46 -0.15
CA ILE A 214 -17.02 4.33 1.32
C ILE A 214 -17.99 3.24 1.80
N MET A 215 -17.52 2.43 2.75
CA MET A 215 -18.32 1.48 3.50
C MET A 215 -18.63 2.06 4.88
N GLY A 216 -19.77 2.74 5.01
CA GLY A 216 -20.23 3.28 6.28
C GLY A 216 -20.60 2.22 7.33
N LEU A 217 -19.92 2.25 8.46
CA LEU A 217 -20.12 1.39 9.65
C LEU A 217 -20.69 2.14 10.87
N GLY A 218 -20.90 3.44 10.75
CA GLY A 218 -21.53 4.31 11.75
C GLY A 218 -22.97 3.92 12.08
N ARG A 219 -23.55 4.53 13.11
CA ARG A 219 -24.93 4.26 13.54
C ARG A 219 -25.92 5.04 12.67
N GLY A 220 -26.62 4.36 11.78
CA GLY A 220 -27.66 4.91 10.93
C GLY A 220 -28.23 3.86 9.99
N ASP A 221 -29.53 3.95 9.69
CA ASP A 221 -30.32 2.94 9.00
C ASP A 221 -29.77 2.54 7.60
N LEU A 222 -29.00 3.42 6.96
CA LEU A 222 -28.36 3.16 5.66
C LEU A 222 -26.94 2.59 5.76
N SER A 223 -26.39 2.43 6.97
CA SER A 223 -25.11 1.78 7.18
C SER A 223 -25.23 0.29 6.86
N ILE A 224 -24.16 -0.31 6.35
CA ILE A 224 -24.16 -1.77 6.09
C ILE A 224 -24.40 -2.54 7.39
N MET A 225 -23.91 -2.03 8.53
CA MET A 225 -24.09 -2.66 9.83
C MET A 225 -25.56 -2.72 10.25
N ASP A 226 -26.27 -1.60 10.21
CA ASP A 226 -27.67 -1.56 10.65
C ASP A 226 -28.57 -2.39 9.74
N GLN A 227 -28.35 -2.33 8.42
CA GLN A 227 -29.12 -3.14 7.47
C GLN A 227 -28.93 -4.65 7.66
N LEU A 228 -27.73 -5.11 8.04
CA LEU A 228 -27.47 -6.53 8.31
C LEU A 228 -28.01 -6.97 9.68
N VAL A 229 -27.88 -6.12 10.69
CA VAL A 229 -28.38 -6.38 12.04
C VAL A 229 -29.91 -6.40 12.07
N GLU A 230 -30.58 -5.47 11.38
CA GLU A 230 -32.04 -5.40 11.29
C GLU A 230 -32.64 -6.66 10.63
N LYS A 231 -31.93 -7.24 9.65
CA LYS A 231 -32.31 -8.52 9.02
C LYS A 231 -32.05 -9.73 9.91
N GLY A 232 -31.36 -9.56 11.04
CA GLY A 232 -31.00 -10.65 11.96
C GLY A 232 -30.02 -11.65 11.35
N VAL A 233 -29.23 -11.26 10.34
CA VAL A 233 -28.27 -12.16 9.67
C VAL A 233 -26.88 -12.15 10.32
N ILE A 234 -26.57 -11.12 11.10
CA ILE A 234 -25.38 -11.00 11.95
C ILE A 234 -25.80 -10.49 13.33
N SER A 235 -24.99 -10.72 14.36
CA SER A 235 -25.17 -10.06 15.66
C SER A 235 -24.75 -8.58 15.61
N ASN A 236 -25.21 -7.78 16.57
CA ASN A 236 -24.97 -6.33 16.60
C ASN A 236 -23.58 -5.96 17.13
N SER A 237 -22.54 -6.41 16.44
CA SER A 237 -21.13 -6.14 16.74
C SER A 237 -20.30 -6.27 15.47
N PHE A 238 -19.13 -5.63 15.44
CA PHE A 238 -18.12 -5.86 14.41
C PHE A 238 -16.72 -5.65 14.99
N SER A 239 -15.67 -6.02 14.25
CA SER A 239 -14.29 -5.84 14.69
C SER A 239 -13.37 -5.47 13.54
N LEU A 240 -12.39 -4.61 13.82
CA LEU A 240 -11.39 -4.11 12.87
C LEU A 240 -9.99 -4.33 13.45
N CYS A 241 -9.04 -4.78 12.65
CA CYS A 241 -7.64 -4.96 13.06
C CYS A 241 -6.73 -4.47 11.93
N TYR A 242 -6.12 -3.29 12.11
CA TYR A 242 -5.22 -2.70 11.13
C TYR A 242 -3.78 -3.14 11.33
N GLY A 243 -3.09 -3.44 10.24
CA GLY A 243 -1.66 -3.71 10.22
C GLY A 243 -0.81 -2.60 10.84
N GLY A 244 0.41 -2.99 11.23
CA GLY A 244 1.41 -2.11 11.82
C GLY A 244 2.08 -1.16 10.83
N MET A 245 3.12 -0.49 11.29
CA MET A 245 3.94 0.39 10.43
C MET A 245 4.87 -0.40 9.48
N ASP A 246 5.22 -1.61 9.86
CA ASP A 246 6.13 -2.54 9.17
C ASP A 246 5.41 -3.55 8.27
N ILE A 247 4.13 -3.85 8.58
CA ILE A 247 3.31 -4.83 7.87
C ILE A 247 1.95 -4.23 7.55
N GLY A 248 1.66 -4.12 6.25
CA GLY A 248 0.36 -3.68 5.77
C GLY A 248 -0.70 -4.79 5.77
N GLY A 249 -1.95 -4.37 5.73
CA GLY A 249 -3.15 -5.20 5.63
C GLY A 249 -3.97 -5.17 6.90
N GLY A 250 -4.69 -6.25 7.16
CA GLY A 250 -5.49 -6.43 8.35
C GLY A 250 -6.69 -7.33 8.12
N ALA A 251 -7.62 -7.29 9.07
CA ALA A 251 -8.87 -8.04 8.99
C ALA A 251 -10.03 -7.22 9.54
N MET A 252 -11.19 -7.44 8.96
CA MET A 252 -12.45 -7.00 9.53
C MET A 252 -13.45 -8.16 9.60
N VAL A 253 -14.30 -8.11 10.63
CA VAL A 253 -15.40 -9.04 10.83
C VAL A 253 -16.67 -8.25 11.10
N LEU A 254 -17.71 -8.42 10.26
CA LEU A 254 -19.07 -7.98 10.59
C LEU A 254 -19.81 -9.12 11.28
N GLY A 255 -20.41 -8.84 12.42
CA GLY A 255 -20.88 -9.84 13.37
C GLY A 255 -19.95 -9.97 14.57
N GLY A 256 -20.46 -10.60 15.62
CA GLY A 256 -19.78 -10.76 16.90
C GLY A 256 -18.76 -11.89 16.87
N ILE A 257 -17.61 -11.62 17.49
CA ILE A 257 -16.59 -12.62 17.81
C ILE A 257 -16.43 -12.69 19.33
N SER A 258 -15.95 -13.83 19.83
CA SER A 258 -15.63 -13.94 21.26
C SER A 258 -14.46 -12.99 21.58
N PRO A 259 -14.57 -12.13 22.60
CA PRO A 259 -13.49 -11.22 22.96
C PRO A 259 -12.29 -12.02 23.49
N PRO A 260 -11.07 -11.77 22.97
CA PRO A 260 -9.86 -12.40 23.48
C PRO A 260 -9.63 -12.09 24.96
N ALA A 261 -8.95 -13.00 25.66
CA ALA A 261 -8.51 -12.77 27.02
C ALA A 261 -7.59 -11.53 27.09
N GLY A 262 -7.85 -10.63 28.04
CA GLY A 262 -7.07 -9.40 28.21
C GLY A 262 -7.52 -8.24 27.32
N MET A 263 -8.60 -8.39 26.53
CA MET A 263 -9.22 -7.24 25.85
C MET A 263 -9.72 -6.22 26.88
N VAL A 264 -9.41 -4.95 26.64
CA VAL A 264 -9.76 -3.83 27.52
C VAL A 264 -10.96 -3.09 26.96
N PHE A 265 -11.97 -2.82 27.78
CA PHE A 265 -13.21 -2.17 27.33
C PHE A 265 -13.40 -0.76 27.88
N THR A 266 -14.07 0.07 27.09
CA THR A 266 -14.62 1.39 27.46
C THR A 266 -16.08 1.49 27.01
N HIS A 267 -16.86 2.35 27.67
CA HIS A 267 -18.25 2.61 27.29
C HIS A 267 -18.30 3.44 26.00
N SER A 268 -19.30 3.16 25.16
CA SER A 268 -19.63 3.94 23.96
C SER A 268 -21.09 4.34 24.03
N ASP A 269 -21.34 5.65 24.03
CA ASP A 269 -22.64 6.27 24.29
C ASP A 269 -23.31 6.69 22.95
N PRO A 270 -24.26 5.89 22.42
CA PRO A 270 -24.94 6.22 21.18
C PRO A 270 -25.84 7.46 21.28
N ALA A 271 -26.16 7.95 22.49
CA ALA A 271 -26.95 9.16 22.67
C ALA A 271 -26.14 10.43 22.37
N ARG A 272 -24.80 10.34 22.41
CA ARG A 272 -23.92 11.48 22.13
C ARG A 272 -23.81 11.80 20.65
N SER A 273 -23.73 10.78 19.79
CA SER A 273 -23.66 10.95 18.34
C SER A 273 -23.87 9.62 17.58
N ALA A 274 -24.03 9.70 16.26
CA ALA A 274 -24.01 8.53 15.38
C ALA A 274 -22.63 7.82 15.33
N TYR A 275 -21.57 8.50 15.79
CA TYR A 275 -20.20 7.99 15.80
C TYR A 275 -19.91 7.15 17.04
N TYR A 276 -18.81 6.41 16.99
CA TYR A 276 -18.35 5.58 18.10
C TYR A 276 -17.47 6.39 19.04
N ASN A 277 -18.07 6.89 20.12
CA ASN A 277 -17.32 7.60 21.16
C ASN A 277 -16.67 6.63 22.15
N ILE A 278 -15.54 7.06 22.70
CA ILE A 278 -14.86 6.47 23.85
C ILE A 278 -14.82 7.46 25.01
N ASP A 279 -14.98 6.97 26.23
CA ASP A 279 -14.96 7.82 27.43
C ASP A 279 -13.53 8.06 27.94
N LEU A 280 -12.73 8.77 27.13
CA LEU A 280 -11.36 9.17 27.44
C LEU A 280 -11.34 10.27 28.51
N LYS A 281 -10.55 10.10 29.56
CA LYS A 281 -10.40 11.10 30.64
C LYS A 281 -8.98 11.63 30.77
N GLU A 282 -7.98 10.80 30.53
CA GLU A 282 -6.59 11.21 30.72
C GLU A 282 -5.68 10.65 29.62
N ILE A 283 -4.62 11.38 29.32
CA ILE A 283 -3.49 10.90 28.53
C ILE A 283 -2.26 10.98 29.42
N HIS A 284 -1.49 9.89 29.48
CA HIS A 284 -0.23 9.83 30.21
C HIS A 284 0.92 9.64 29.21
N ILE A 285 2.03 10.35 29.42
CA ILE A 285 3.24 10.24 28.60
C ILE A 285 4.40 9.90 29.52
N ALA A 286 5.13 8.83 29.20
CA ALA A 286 6.19 8.30 30.05
C ALA A 286 5.72 8.07 31.51
N GLY A 287 4.48 7.60 31.67
CA GLY A 287 3.84 7.34 32.96
C GLY A 287 3.38 8.58 33.75
N LYS A 288 3.44 9.78 33.15
CA LYS A 288 2.97 11.03 33.78
C LYS A 288 1.71 11.54 33.09
N GLN A 289 0.67 11.80 33.88
CA GLN A 289 -0.57 12.42 33.40
C GLN A 289 -0.30 13.82 32.84
N LEU A 290 -0.91 14.14 31.69
CA LEU A 290 -0.88 15.49 31.13
C LEU A 290 -1.60 16.49 32.05
N PRO A 291 -1.05 17.69 32.30
CA PRO A 291 -1.61 18.68 33.21
C PRO A 291 -2.75 19.48 32.55
N ILE A 292 -3.83 18.81 32.19
CA ILE A 292 -5.02 19.38 31.52
C ILE A 292 -6.29 19.01 32.26
N ASN A 293 -7.35 19.82 32.10
CA ASN A 293 -8.66 19.49 32.65
C ASN A 293 -9.28 18.32 31.84
N PRO A 294 -9.66 17.19 32.47
CA PRO A 294 -10.29 16.05 31.78
C PRO A 294 -11.50 16.40 30.92
N MET A 295 -12.22 17.47 31.25
CA MET A 295 -13.38 17.97 30.48
C MET A 295 -13.02 18.35 29.04
N VAL A 296 -11.74 18.53 28.71
CA VAL A 296 -11.28 18.77 27.33
C VAL A 296 -11.68 17.63 26.38
N PHE A 297 -11.78 16.39 26.88
CA PHE A 297 -12.17 15.22 26.08
C PHE A 297 -13.68 15.01 25.98
N ASP A 298 -14.47 15.87 26.64
CA ASP A 298 -15.95 15.83 26.67
C ASP A 298 -16.61 16.92 25.80
N GLY A 299 -15.84 17.70 25.03
CA GLY A 299 -16.36 18.76 24.17
C GLY A 299 -17.11 18.26 22.93
N LYS A 300 -18.15 18.98 22.47
CA LYS A 300 -18.98 18.70 21.27
C LYS A 300 -19.46 17.24 21.15
N TYR A 301 -18.68 16.36 20.52
CA TYR A 301 -18.97 14.92 20.37
C TYR A 301 -18.08 14.01 21.24
N GLY A 302 -17.24 14.60 22.08
CA GLY A 302 -16.28 13.91 22.94
C GLY A 302 -15.06 13.41 22.20
N THR A 303 -14.66 12.18 22.54
CA THR A 303 -13.60 11.46 21.85
C THR A 303 -14.20 10.41 20.93
N ILE A 304 -14.08 10.62 19.62
CA ILE A 304 -14.57 9.71 18.59
C ILE A 304 -13.42 8.80 18.14
N LEU A 305 -13.68 7.50 18.06
CA LEU A 305 -12.81 6.55 17.38
C LEU A 305 -13.32 6.36 15.96
N ASP A 306 -12.51 6.78 14.99
CA ASP A 306 -12.92 6.86 13.59
C ASP A 306 -11.91 6.20 12.63
N SER A 307 -12.31 5.10 12.00
CA SER A 307 -11.50 4.43 10.99
C SER A 307 -11.38 5.18 9.66
N GLY A 308 -12.31 6.08 9.35
CA GLY A 308 -12.25 6.93 8.15
C GLY A 308 -11.23 8.06 8.26
N THR A 309 -10.68 8.28 9.46
CA THR A 309 -9.66 9.30 9.72
C THR A 309 -8.27 8.65 9.81
N THR A 310 -7.28 9.19 9.10
CA THR A 310 -5.89 8.65 9.12
C THR A 310 -5.21 8.82 10.48
N TYR A 311 -5.19 10.06 10.96
CA TYR A 311 -4.38 10.52 12.10
C TYR A 311 -5.24 10.81 13.33
N ALA A 312 -4.60 11.18 14.44
CA ALA A 312 -5.34 11.68 15.59
C ALA A 312 -5.36 13.21 15.62
N TYR A 313 -6.48 13.79 16.04
CA TYR A 313 -6.67 15.23 16.18
C TYR A 313 -7.19 15.53 17.59
N LEU A 314 -6.40 16.29 18.35
CA LEU A 314 -6.74 16.66 19.73
C LEU A 314 -7.17 18.14 19.80
N PRO A 315 -8.10 18.51 20.69
CA PRO A 315 -8.37 19.90 21.00
C PRO A 315 -7.10 20.64 21.39
N GLU A 316 -7.02 21.94 21.11
CA GLU A 316 -5.81 22.76 21.25
C GLU A 316 -5.08 22.58 22.59
N ALA A 317 -5.80 22.62 23.71
CA ALA A 317 -5.21 22.47 25.04
C ALA A 317 -4.56 21.08 25.24
N ALA A 318 -5.21 20.02 24.76
CA ALA A 318 -4.70 18.66 24.83
C ALA A 318 -3.51 18.45 23.88
N PHE A 319 -3.60 18.96 22.64
CA PHE A 319 -2.50 18.89 21.67
C PHE A 319 -1.24 19.59 22.18
N LYS A 320 -1.37 20.81 22.71
CA LYS A 320 -0.23 21.57 23.26
C LYS A 320 0.44 20.80 24.41
N ALA A 321 -0.33 20.31 25.38
CA ALA A 321 0.20 19.54 26.49
C ALA A 321 0.88 18.23 26.01
N PHE A 322 0.26 17.53 25.05
CA PHE A 322 0.82 16.31 24.46
C PHE A 322 2.17 16.58 23.77
N LYS A 323 2.18 17.58 22.87
CA LYS A 323 3.38 17.99 22.14
C LYS A 323 4.51 18.37 23.09
N ASP A 324 4.24 19.21 24.09
CA ASP A 324 5.26 19.70 25.01
C ASP A 324 5.85 18.55 25.85
N ALA A 325 5.01 17.60 26.28
CA ALA A 325 5.46 16.41 26.99
C ALA A 325 6.30 15.47 26.11
N ILE A 326 5.91 15.21 24.86
CA ILE A 326 6.72 14.42 23.92
C ILE A 326 8.06 15.11 23.62
N MET A 327 8.04 16.41 23.30
CA MET A 327 9.24 17.17 22.99
C MET A 327 10.24 17.21 24.15
N LYS A 328 9.75 17.16 25.39
CA LYS A 328 10.59 17.06 26.58
C LYS A 328 11.34 15.73 26.67
N GLU A 329 10.69 14.63 26.34
CA GLU A 329 11.30 13.29 26.34
C GLU A 329 12.25 13.10 25.13
N LEU A 330 12.05 13.84 24.04
CA LEU A 330 12.81 13.71 22.78
C LEU A 330 13.78 14.87 22.51
N ASN A 331 14.19 15.61 23.55
CA ASN A 331 14.99 16.82 23.42
C ASN A 331 16.37 16.64 22.75
N SER A 332 16.89 15.40 22.69
CA SER A 332 18.17 15.05 22.07
C SER A 332 18.07 14.84 20.56
N PHE A 333 16.87 14.70 20.01
CA PHE A 333 16.67 14.41 18.59
C PHE A 333 16.60 15.68 17.76
N LYS A 334 17.18 15.61 16.55
CA LYS A 334 17.14 16.72 15.60
C LYS A 334 15.78 16.76 14.91
N LEU A 335 15.09 17.90 15.06
CA LEU A 335 13.89 18.22 14.30
C LEU A 335 14.21 18.47 12.82
N ILE A 336 13.38 17.90 11.95
CA ILE A 336 13.41 18.12 10.49
C ILE A 336 12.03 18.52 9.99
N GLN A 337 11.97 19.09 8.79
CA GLN A 337 10.70 19.35 8.10
C GLN A 337 9.99 18.04 7.77
N GLY A 338 8.67 18.10 7.63
CA GLY A 338 7.84 16.98 7.18
C GLY A 338 8.10 16.58 5.72
N PRO A 339 7.57 15.42 5.32
CA PRO A 339 7.67 14.95 3.95
C PRO A 339 6.96 15.89 2.97
N ASP A 340 5.87 16.53 3.38
CA ASP A 340 5.22 17.58 2.59
C ASP A 340 5.49 18.96 3.24
N PRO A 341 6.21 19.87 2.54
CA PRO A 341 6.56 21.18 3.09
C PRO A 341 5.36 22.12 3.28
N ASN A 342 4.17 21.77 2.76
CA ASN A 342 2.95 22.53 3.00
C ASN A 342 2.39 22.31 4.41
N TYR A 343 2.82 21.26 5.11
CA TYR A 343 2.44 20.99 6.51
C TYR A 343 3.58 21.27 7.46
N ASN A 344 3.22 21.71 8.66
CA ASN A 344 4.15 21.93 9.75
C ASN A 344 4.25 20.70 10.64
N ASP A 345 4.62 19.57 10.03
CA ASP A 345 4.76 18.29 10.74
C ASP A 345 5.94 18.33 11.71
N ILE A 346 5.79 17.69 12.86
CA ILE A 346 6.85 17.56 13.86
C ILE A 346 7.56 16.24 13.63
N CYS A 347 8.75 16.31 13.02
CA CYS A 347 9.51 15.13 12.63
C CYS A 347 10.90 15.08 13.28
N PHE A 348 11.32 13.88 13.67
CA PHE A 348 12.58 13.57 14.32
C PHE A 348 13.46 12.73 13.41
N SER A 349 14.71 13.15 13.23
CA SER A 349 15.72 12.45 12.43
C SER A 349 16.72 11.70 13.29
N GLY A 350 17.37 10.68 12.70
CA GLY A 350 18.44 9.93 13.38
C GLY A 350 17.93 8.86 14.35
N VAL A 351 16.68 8.40 14.19
CA VAL A 351 16.08 7.34 15.00
C VAL A 351 16.57 5.96 14.55
N GLY A 352 16.68 5.75 13.24
CA GLY A 352 16.91 4.44 12.62
C GLY A 352 15.64 3.86 11.99
N SER A 353 15.74 2.85 11.13
CA SER A 353 14.58 2.35 10.35
C SER A 353 13.89 1.12 10.95
N ASP A 354 14.44 0.56 12.03
CA ASP A 354 13.89 -0.62 12.69
C ASP A 354 12.74 -0.20 13.63
N VAL A 355 11.50 -0.45 13.19
CA VAL A 355 10.26 -0.12 13.92
C VAL A 355 10.25 -0.78 15.30
N SER A 356 10.83 -1.97 15.46
CA SER A 356 10.85 -2.70 16.74
C SER A 356 11.66 -1.97 17.82
N GLN A 357 12.62 -1.12 17.42
CA GLN A 357 13.47 -0.35 18.34
C GLN A 357 12.85 0.98 18.78
N LEU A 358 11.75 1.42 18.16
CA LEU A 358 11.15 2.72 18.46
C LEU A 358 10.78 2.86 19.93
N SER A 359 10.36 1.76 20.57
CA SER A 359 9.99 1.72 22.00
C SER A 359 11.14 2.03 22.95
N LYS A 360 12.40 1.92 22.50
CA LYS A 360 13.59 2.30 23.28
C LYS A 360 13.87 3.80 23.24
N THR A 361 13.34 4.46 22.22
CA THR A 361 13.64 5.85 21.89
C THR A 361 12.49 6.78 22.23
N PHE A 362 11.27 6.34 21.93
CA PHE A 362 10.05 7.12 22.10
C PHE A 362 9.27 6.66 23.33
N PRO A 363 8.65 7.58 24.07
CA PRO A 363 7.97 7.25 25.32
C PRO A 363 6.70 6.42 25.09
N ALA A 364 6.32 5.60 26.07
CA ALA A 364 4.98 5.02 26.09
C ALA A 364 3.93 6.13 26.28
N VAL A 365 2.80 6.00 25.58
CA VAL A 365 1.62 6.86 25.72
C VAL A 365 0.47 5.99 26.19
N ASP A 366 -0.20 6.37 27.28
CA ASP A 366 -1.41 5.66 27.75
C ASP A 366 -2.63 6.56 27.64
N MET A 367 -3.72 6.02 27.12
CA MET A 367 -5.05 6.62 27.15
C MET A 367 -5.86 5.97 28.27
N VAL A 368 -6.32 6.76 29.25
CA VAL A 368 -7.05 6.26 30.43
C VAL A 368 -8.53 6.61 30.29
N PHE A 369 -9.37 5.59 30.40
CA PHE A 369 -10.82 5.69 30.30
C PHE A 369 -11.46 5.96 31.66
N SER A 370 -12.74 6.38 31.67
CA SER A 370 -13.48 6.71 32.89
C SER A 370 -13.62 5.56 33.90
N ASN A 371 -13.57 4.32 33.44
CA ASN A 371 -13.57 3.12 34.29
C ASN A 371 -12.19 2.78 34.87
N GLY A 372 -11.16 3.61 34.63
CA GLY A 372 -9.79 3.41 35.08
C GLY A 372 -8.97 2.44 34.24
N ASN A 373 -9.58 1.78 33.24
CA ASN A 373 -8.85 0.97 32.28
C ASN A 373 -7.97 1.86 31.39
N ARG A 374 -6.91 1.27 30.84
CA ARG A 374 -5.97 1.97 29.96
C ARG A 374 -5.73 1.25 28.64
N LEU A 375 -5.63 2.03 27.57
CA LEU A 375 -5.08 1.60 26.29
C LEU A 375 -3.65 2.14 26.17
N SER A 376 -2.67 1.24 26.21
CA SER A 376 -1.26 1.60 26.01
C SER A 376 -0.93 1.64 24.52
N LEU A 377 -0.33 2.73 24.07
CA LEU A 377 0.06 2.99 22.69
C LEU A 377 1.57 2.81 22.52
N SER A 378 1.97 1.98 21.56
CA SER A 378 3.35 1.89 21.11
C SER A 378 3.67 3.09 20.20
N PRO A 379 4.96 3.40 19.94
CA PRO A 379 5.34 4.52 19.08
C PRO A 379 4.71 4.50 17.69
N GLU A 380 4.48 3.31 17.11
CA GLU A 380 3.78 3.18 15.83
C GLU A 380 2.32 3.66 15.84
N ASN A 381 1.72 3.81 17.03
CA ASN A 381 0.35 4.27 17.20
C ASN A 381 0.22 5.80 17.24
N TYR A 382 1.32 6.54 17.33
CA TYR A 382 1.30 8.00 17.28
C TYR A 382 2.39 8.60 16.39
N LEU A 383 3.15 7.76 15.68
CA LEU A 383 4.14 8.15 14.70
C LEU A 383 3.80 7.63 13.30
N PHE A 384 4.26 8.34 12.28
CA PHE A 384 4.33 7.86 10.90
C PHE A 384 5.75 8.03 10.34
N GLN A 385 6.11 7.19 9.38
CA GLN A 385 7.44 7.21 8.79
C GLN A 385 7.60 8.37 7.80
N HIS A 386 8.75 9.05 7.83
CA HIS A 386 9.04 10.13 6.91
C HIS A 386 9.41 9.59 5.52
N SER A 387 8.54 9.78 4.52
CA SER A 387 8.72 9.19 3.18
C SER A 387 9.98 9.62 2.43
N LYS A 388 10.50 10.83 2.69
CA LYS A 388 11.71 11.38 2.03
C LYS A 388 13.01 11.27 2.82
N ALA A 389 12.95 10.94 4.12
CA ALA A 389 14.11 10.98 5.02
C ALA A 389 14.21 9.66 5.77
N HIS A 390 15.13 8.81 5.34
CA HIS A 390 15.28 7.45 5.86
C HIS A 390 15.62 7.47 7.37
N GLY A 391 14.93 6.63 8.14
CA GLY A 391 15.11 6.55 9.60
C GLY A 391 14.63 7.79 10.37
N ALA A 392 13.73 8.57 9.78
CA ALA A 392 13.03 9.67 10.44
C ALA A 392 11.53 9.37 10.57
N TYR A 393 10.92 9.91 11.62
CA TYR A 393 9.51 9.70 11.97
C TYR A 393 8.87 11.02 12.40
N CYS A 394 7.58 11.13 12.15
CA CYS A 394 6.78 12.32 12.42
C CYS A 394 5.63 11.99 13.37
N LEU A 395 5.22 12.95 14.21
CA LEU A 395 4.02 12.81 15.02
C LEU A 395 2.78 12.75 14.13
N GLY A 396 2.00 11.68 14.26
CA GLY A 396 0.68 11.54 13.63
C GLY A 396 -0.46 11.96 14.56
N ILE A 397 -0.19 12.91 15.45
CA ILE A 397 -1.17 13.58 16.30
C ILE A 397 -1.10 15.06 15.98
N PHE A 398 -2.24 15.67 15.67
CA PHE A 398 -2.37 17.04 15.22
C PHE A 398 -3.34 17.83 16.10
N GLN A 399 -3.31 19.15 15.97
CA GLN A 399 -4.31 20.02 16.59
C GLN A 399 -5.61 19.96 15.78
N ASN A 400 -6.76 19.78 16.43
CA ASN A 400 -8.07 19.85 15.79
C ASN A 400 -8.56 21.31 15.65
N GLU A 401 -7.69 22.19 15.16
CA GLU A 401 -7.94 23.64 14.99
C GLU A 401 -8.83 24.25 16.09
N ASN A 402 -10.05 24.67 15.73
CA ASN A 402 -11.06 25.28 16.60
C ASN A 402 -12.15 24.30 17.06
N ASP A 403 -12.13 23.03 16.62
CA ASP A 403 -13.10 22.03 17.04
C ASP A 403 -12.69 21.41 18.39
N GLN A 404 -13.67 21.26 19.28
CA GLN A 404 -13.47 20.72 20.63
C GLN A 404 -13.59 19.19 20.68
N THR A 405 -13.86 18.55 19.55
CA THR A 405 -13.92 17.10 19.41
C THR A 405 -12.52 16.51 19.39
N THR A 406 -12.31 15.40 20.07
CA THR A 406 -11.11 14.57 19.88
C THR A 406 -11.42 13.50 18.83
N LEU A 407 -10.61 13.41 17.78
CA LEU A 407 -10.73 12.39 16.74
C LEU A 407 -9.53 11.45 16.83
N LEU A 408 -9.79 10.17 17.01
CA LEU A 408 -8.77 9.13 17.04
C LEU A 408 -8.88 8.31 15.76
N GLY A 409 -7.96 8.55 14.83
CA GLY A 409 -7.88 7.84 13.56
C GLY A 409 -7.26 6.45 13.64
N GLY A 410 -7.15 5.82 12.46
CA GLY A 410 -6.55 4.50 12.27
C GLY A 410 -5.14 4.36 12.85
N ILE A 411 -4.35 5.46 12.89
CA ILE A 411 -3.01 5.46 13.49
C ILE A 411 -3.03 4.94 14.94
N ILE A 412 -4.01 5.32 15.75
CA ILE A 412 -4.09 4.99 17.19
C ILE A 412 -4.27 3.49 17.42
N VAL A 413 -4.86 2.79 16.44
CA VAL A 413 -5.29 1.39 16.57
C VAL A 413 -4.57 0.43 15.61
N ARG A 414 -3.44 0.85 15.01
CA ARG A 414 -2.50 -0.11 14.38
C ARG A 414 -2.10 -1.22 15.34
N ASN A 415 -1.98 -2.45 14.85
CA ASN A 415 -1.71 -3.65 15.64
C ASN A 415 -2.61 -3.76 16.89
N THR A 416 -3.89 -3.41 16.70
CA THR A 416 -4.91 -3.47 17.74
C THR A 416 -6.20 -4.02 17.12
N LEU A 417 -6.68 -5.15 17.65
CA LEU A 417 -8.04 -5.60 17.37
C LEU A 417 -9.01 -4.72 18.16
N VAL A 418 -9.80 -3.95 17.43
CA VAL A 418 -10.87 -3.11 17.97
C VAL A 418 -12.20 -3.82 17.79
N MET A 419 -12.89 -4.09 18.87
CA MET A 419 -14.24 -4.65 18.88
C MET A 419 -15.26 -3.55 19.16
N TYR A 420 -16.20 -3.36 18.24
CA TYR A 420 -17.32 -2.45 18.40
C TYR A 420 -18.55 -3.27 18.80
N ASP A 421 -18.74 -3.47 20.10
CA ASP A 421 -19.89 -4.21 20.65
C ASP A 421 -21.07 -3.24 20.83
N ARG A 422 -21.84 -3.08 19.75
CA ARG A 422 -22.95 -2.13 19.66
C ARG A 422 -24.14 -2.58 20.49
N GLU A 423 -24.28 -3.89 20.71
CA GLU A 423 -25.32 -4.50 21.55
C GLU A 423 -25.14 -4.12 23.02
N HIS A 424 -23.91 -4.20 23.53
CA HIS A 424 -23.58 -3.92 24.94
C HIS A 424 -22.98 -2.53 25.16
N LEU A 425 -23.06 -1.65 24.16
CA LEU A 425 -22.63 -0.24 24.24
C LEU A 425 -21.19 -0.07 24.73
N LYS A 426 -20.26 -0.86 24.18
CA LYS A 426 -18.84 -0.83 24.57
C LYS A 426 -17.91 -1.02 23.37
N ILE A 427 -16.70 -0.48 23.50
CA ILE A 427 -15.62 -0.68 22.54
C ILE A 427 -14.47 -1.39 23.28
N GLY A 428 -13.98 -2.46 22.68
CA GLY A 428 -12.89 -3.28 23.19
C GLY A 428 -11.61 -3.07 22.39
N PHE A 429 -10.47 -3.08 23.06
CA PHE A 429 -9.14 -2.98 22.46
C PHE A 429 -8.27 -4.14 22.91
N TRP A 430 -7.62 -4.80 21.96
CA TRP A 430 -6.68 -5.88 22.24
C TRP A 430 -5.44 -5.74 21.35
N LYS A 431 -4.29 -5.49 21.96
CA LYS A 431 -3.01 -5.36 21.24
C LYS A 431 -2.60 -6.72 20.68
N THR A 432 -2.36 -6.76 19.38
CA THR A 432 -2.03 -7.99 18.66
C THR A 432 -1.40 -7.67 17.31
N ASN A 433 -0.60 -8.59 16.76
CA ASN A 433 -0.17 -8.48 15.37
C ASN A 433 -1.38 -8.71 14.44
N CYS A 434 -1.84 -7.64 13.78
CA CYS A 434 -3.01 -7.73 12.91
C CYS A 434 -2.74 -8.44 11.58
N SER A 435 -1.47 -8.70 11.23
CA SER A 435 -1.13 -9.48 10.04
C SER A 435 -1.40 -10.99 10.20
N GLU A 436 -1.38 -11.50 11.44
CA GLU A 436 -1.60 -12.91 11.79
C GLU A 436 -3.03 -13.16 12.32
N ILE A 437 -3.88 -12.13 12.33
CA ILE A 437 -5.16 -12.15 13.04
C ILE A 437 -6.12 -13.21 12.51
N TRP A 438 -6.02 -13.59 11.22
CA TRP A 438 -6.86 -14.65 10.66
C TRP A 438 -6.62 -16.00 11.33
N GLU A 439 -5.36 -16.35 11.59
CA GLU A 439 -5.01 -17.59 12.29
C GLU A 439 -5.57 -17.59 13.72
N ILE A 440 -5.48 -16.44 14.39
CA ILE A 440 -6.01 -16.23 15.75
C ILE A 440 -7.54 -16.34 15.76
N LEU A 441 -8.24 -15.71 14.81
CA LEU A 441 -9.70 -15.75 14.71
C LEU A 441 -10.23 -17.15 14.36
N HIS A 442 -9.48 -17.95 13.61
CA HIS A 442 -9.80 -19.36 13.37
C HIS A 442 -9.71 -20.19 14.67
N LEU A 443 -8.74 -19.91 15.55
CA LEU A 443 -8.61 -20.57 16.86
C LEU A 443 -9.68 -20.15 17.87
N LEU A 444 -10.20 -18.92 17.77
CA LEU A 444 -11.25 -18.39 18.64
C LEU A 444 -12.68 -18.78 18.22
N SER A 445 -12.84 -19.42 17.05
CA SER A 445 -14.13 -19.94 16.59
C SER A 445 -14.42 -21.27 17.31
N PRO A 446 -15.53 -21.41 18.07
CA PRO A 446 -15.85 -22.66 18.74
C PRO A 446 -16.15 -23.75 17.71
N HIS A 447 -15.18 -24.62 17.45
CA HIS A 447 -15.45 -25.86 16.71
C HIS A 447 -16.29 -26.78 17.60
N PRO A 448 -17.37 -27.39 17.09
CA PRO A 448 -18.02 -28.49 17.80
C PRO A 448 -16.99 -29.60 18.01
N ALA A 449 -16.82 -30.02 19.27
CA ALA A 449 -15.91 -31.09 19.65
C ALA A 449 -16.25 -32.35 18.83
N LEU A 450 -15.36 -32.74 17.92
CA LEU A 450 -15.43 -34.04 17.25
C LEU A 450 -15.04 -35.13 18.26
N PRO A 451 -15.75 -36.28 18.26
CA PRO A 451 -15.46 -37.37 19.16
C PRO A 451 -14.05 -37.91 18.92
N SER A 452 -13.35 -38.19 20.02
CA SER A 452 -12.01 -38.75 20.07
C SER A 452 -11.85 -39.97 19.16
N ALA A 453 -11.25 -39.76 17.99
CA ALA A 453 -10.68 -40.82 17.18
C ALA A 453 -9.18 -40.92 17.49
N SER A 454 -8.76 -42.14 17.81
CA SER A 454 -7.38 -42.55 18.07
C SER A 454 -6.40 -42.07 16.98
N PRO A 455 -5.16 -41.71 17.33
CA PRO A 455 -4.21 -41.10 16.40
C PRO A 455 -3.81 -42.10 15.30
N PRO A 456 -3.79 -41.69 14.02
CA PRO A 456 -3.14 -42.47 12.97
C PRO A 456 -1.62 -42.41 13.15
N LEU A 457 -0.97 -43.53 12.82
CA LEU A 457 0.49 -43.66 12.78
C LEU A 457 1.13 -42.49 12.02
N ALA A 458 2.21 -41.97 12.60
CA ALA A 458 3.09 -40.98 11.97
C ALA A 458 3.53 -41.45 10.57
N PRO A 459 3.52 -40.57 9.55
CA PRO A 459 4.21 -40.84 8.31
C PRO A 459 5.72 -40.91 8.56
N SER A 460 6.33 -41.95 7.99
CA SER A 460 7.76 -42.17 7.85
C SER A 460 8.51 -40.91 7.40
N GLY A 461 9.69 -40.70 8.00
CA GLY A 461 10.57 -39.54 7.82
C GLY A 461 11.07 -39.28 6.38
N PRO A 462 11.95 -38.26 6.21
CA PRO A 462 12.30 -37.70 4.91
C PRO A 462 13.01 -38.72 4.01
N GLN A 463 12.54 -38.84 2.77
CA GLN A 463 13.19 -39.66 1.74
C GLN A 463 14.53 -39.04 1.34
N PHE A 464 15.62 -39.79 1.53
CA PHE A 464 16.96 -39.41 1.08
C PHE A 464 17.08 -39.59 -0.44
N TYR A 465 17.30 -38.50 -1.19
CA TYR A 465 17.64 -38.55 -2.61
C TYR A 465 19.12 -38.91 -2.80
N THR A 466 19.39 -39.99 -3.52
CA THR A 466 20.75 -40.46 -3.83
C THR A 466 21.15 -39.95 -5.21
N MET A 467 22.03 -38.96 -5.29
CA MET A 467 22.61 -38.45 -6.54
C MET A 467 23.66 -39.44 -7.08
N PRO A 468 23.65 -39.80 -8.38
CA PRO A 468 24.71 -40.63 -8.98
C PRO A 468 26.10 -39.97 -8.83
N GLU A 469 27.12 -40.73 -8.46
CA GLU A 469 28.47 -40.18 -8.17
C GLU A 469 29.18 -39.56 -9.39
N ASP A 470 28.73 -39.86 -10.62
CA ASP A 470 29.37 -39.42 -11.87
C ASP A 470 28.71 -38.18 -12.53
N LEU A 471 27.71 -37.56 -11.89
CA LEU A 471 26.93 -36.47 -12.48
C LEU A 471 27.54 -35.08 -12.23
N ILE A 472 28.10 -34.45 -13.27
CA ILE A 472 28.56 -33.04 -13.20
C ILE A 472 27.35 -32.10 -13.27
N VAL A 473 27.08 -31.37 -12.19
CA VAL A 473 25.95 -30.42 -12.09
C VAL A 473 26.34 -29.08 -12.72
N GLY A 474 25.81 -28.77 -13.90
CA GLY A 474 26.03 -27.48 -14.56
C GLY A 474 25.24 -26.36 -13.90
N PHE A 475 23.91 -26.48 -13.91
CA PHE A 475 23.00 -25.57 -13.22
C PHE A 475 21.73 -26.32 -12.82
N ILE A 476 20.97 -25.78 -11.86
CA ILE A 476 19.70 -26.37 -11.40
C ILE A 476 18.58 -25.45 -11.83
N THR A 477 17.54 -25.98 -12.46
CA THR A 477 16.33 -25.22 -12.78
C THR A 477 15.17 -25.67 -11.90
N PHE A 478 14.22 -24.77 -11.66
CA PHE A 478 12.95 -25.11 -11.04
C PHE A 478 11.87 -24.10 -11.45
N GLU A 479 10.62 -24.54 -11.38
CA GLU A 479 9.47 -23.71 -11.68
C GLU A 479 8.74 -23.25 -10.42
N MET A 480 8.22 -22.02 -10.49
CA MET A 480 7.48 -21.39 -9.41
C MET A 480 6.23 -20.74 -9.96
N ILE A 481 5.06 -21.21 -9.53
CA ILE A 481 3.77 -20.55 -9.78
C ILE A 481 3.59 -19.46 -8.73
N LEU A 482 3.18 -18.28 -9.17
CA LEU A 482 2.79 -17.16 -8.31
C LEU A 482 1.38 -16.68 -8.66
N SER A 483 0.61 -16.34 -7.65
CA SER A 483 -0.74 -15.77 -7.77
C SER A 483 -0.71 -14.25 -8.06
N ILE A 484 0.26 -13.80 -8.86
CA ILE A 484 0.46 -12.42 -9.29
C ILE A 484 0.65 -12.39 -10.80
N MET A 485 0.13 -11.36 -11.48
CA MET A 485 0.23 -11.23 -12.94
C MET A 485 1.57 -10.61 -13.38
N PRO A 486 2.12 -10.95 -14.57
CA PRO A 486 3.42 -10.47 -15.02
C PRO A 486 3.64 -8.94 -15.02
N PRO A 487 2.64 -8.10 -15.35
CA PRO A 487 2.80 -6.64 -15.31
C PRO A 487 3.12 -6.11 -13.90
N LYS A 488 2.54 -6.72 -12.86
CA LYS A 488 2.77 -6.36 -11.45
C LYS A 488 4.05 -6.99 -10.90
N LEU A 489 4.46 -8.13 -11.45
CA LEU A 489 5.64 -8.89 -11.05
C LEU A 489 6.95 -8.27 -11.57
N LYS A 490 6.96 -7.79 -12.83
CA LYS A 490 8.15 -7.25 -13.52
C LYS A 490 9.00 -6.26 -12.70
N PRO A 491 8.44 -5.22 -12.03
CA PRO A 491 9.24 -4.28 -11.24
C PRO A 491 9.86 -4.89 -9.97
N HIS A 492 9.41 -6.07 -9.54
CA HIS A 492 9.86 -6.73 -8.31
C HIS A 492 10.72 -7.98 -8.54
N LEU A 493 11.03 -8.34 -9.80
CA LEU A 493 11.80 -9.54 -10.15
C LEU A 493 13.17 -9.61 -9.47
N THR A 494 13.87 -8.48 -9.35
CA THR A 494 15.18 -8.43 -8.67
C THR A 494 15.06 -8.73 -7.18
N LYS A 495 13.99 -8.25 -6.53
CA LYS A 495 13.71 -8.55 -5.12
C LYS A 495 13.31 -10.01 -4.95
N LEU A 496 12.49 -10.53 -5.86
CA LEU A 496 12.09 -11.94 -5.86
C LEU A 496 13.29 -12.88 -5.98
N ALA A 497 14.23 -12.58 -6.89
CA ALA A 497 15.47 -13.34 -7.02
C ALA A 497 16.31 -13.33 -5.73
N ALA A 498 16.30 -12.24 -4.97
CA ALA A 498 16.99 -12.17 -3.67
C ALA A 498 16.33 -13.05 -2.59
N PHE A 499 15.00 -13.14 -2.56
CA PHE A 499 14.29 -14.07 -1.65
C PHE A 499 14.53 -15.53 -2.01
N VAL A 500 14.52 -15.85 -3.31
CA VAL A 500 14.90 -17.17 -3.81
C VAL A 500 16.33 -17.52 -3.41
N ALA A 501 17.28 -16.60 -3.60
CA ALA A 501 18.68 -16.78 -3.22
C ALA A 501 18.82 -17.06 -1.72
N HIS A 502 18.14 -16.27 -0.89
CA HIS A 502 18.15 -16.43 0.56
C HIS A 502 17.57 -17.78 1.00
N GLY A 503 16.43 -18.19 0.45
CA GLY A 503 15.80 -19.48 0.80
C GLY A 503 16.59 -20.72 0.37
N LEU A 504 17.44 -20.57 -0.65
CA LEU A 504 18.30 -21.64 -1.16
C LEU A 504 19.75 -21.56 -0.64
N GLU A 505 20.05 -20.58 0.23
CA GLU A 505 21.39 -20.33 0.78
C GLU A 505 22.48 -20.16 -0.31
N VAL A 506 22.13 -19.49 -1.41
CA VAL A 506 23.04 -19.16 -2.52
C VAL A 506 23.19 -17.64 -2.70
N ASP A 507 24.23 -17.20 -3.40
CA ASP A 507 24.40 -15.78 -3.71
C ASP A 507 23.35 -15.32 -4.73
N THR A 508 22.83 -14.08 -4.58
CA THR A 508 21.82 -13.53 -5.50
C THR A 508 22.31 -13.50 -6.96
N SER A 509 23.62 -13.39 -7.20
CA SER A 509 24.22 -13.45 -8.53
C SER A 509 24.23 -14.84 -9.16
N GLN A 510 23.87 -15.89 -8.43
CA GLN A 510 23.68 -17.24 -8.95
C GLN A 510 22.25 -17.50 -9.42
N VAL A 511 21.28 -16.68 -9.02
CA VAL A 511 19.85 -16.86 -9.34
C VAL A 511 19.50 -16.07 -10.60
N HIS A 512 19.15 -16.79 -11.67
CA HIS A 512 18.81 -16.20 -12.96
C HIS A 512 17.40 -16.56 -13.37
N LEU A 513 16.68 -15.55 -13.86
CA LEU A 513 15.38 -15.73 -14.47
C LEU A 513 15.55 -16.26 -15.90
N LEU A 514 14.97 -17.42 -16.22
CA LEU A 514 14.98 -17.96 -17.58
C LEU A 514 13.75 -17.52 -18.38
N ASN A 515 12.56 -17.67 -17.81
CA ASN A 515 11.30 -17.38 -18.49
C ASN A 515 10.19 -16.99 -17.51
N ILE A 516 9.20 -16.24 -18.00
CA ILE A 516 7.95 -15.95 -17.30
C ILE A 516 6.80 -16.18 -18.28
N ILE A 517 5.91 -17.12 -17.94
CA ILE A 517 4.70 -17.43 -18.71
C ILE A 517 3.49 -17.01 -17.88
N SER A 518 2.47 -16.48 -18.54
CA SER A 518 1.17 -16.21 -17.90
C SER A 518 0.18 -17.27 -18.34
N GLU A 519 -0.37 -18.02 -17.39
CA GLU A 519 -1.46 -18.96 -17.63
C GLU A 519 -2.56 -18.76 -16.60
N HIS A 520 -3.81 -18.61 -17.06
CA HIS A 520 -5.01 -18.67 -16.23
C HIS A 520 -5.00 -17.80 -14.95
N GLY A 521 -4.36 -16.61 -14.98
CA GLY A 521 -4.31 -15.69 -13.83
C GLY A 521 -3.11 -15.89 -12.90
N HIS A 522 -2.21 -16.82 -13.20
CA HIS A 522 -0.96 -17.06 -12.49
C HIS A 522 0.26 -16.73 -13.38
N SER A 523 1.38 -16.38 -12.74
CA SER A 523 2.68 -16.31 -13.40
C SER A 523 3.46 -17.57 -13.07
N VAL A 524 3.84 -18.34 -14.10
CA VAL A 524 4.83 -19.43 -13.97
C VAL A 524 6.19 -18.83 -14.26
N ILE A 525 7.09 -18.89 -13.27
CA ILE A 525 8.47 -18.43 -13.41
C ILE A 525 9.40 -19.63 -13.43
N THR A 526 10.26 -19.69 -14.44
CA THR A 526 11.35 -20.66 -14.51
C THR A 526 12.65 -19.98 -14.02
N TRP A 527 13.22 -20.51 -12.95
CA TRP A 527 14.49 -20.05 -12.37
C TRP A 527 15.64 -20.99 -12.75
N ALA A 528 16.85 -20.46 -12.85
CA ALA A 528 18.09 -21.20 -12.98
C ALA A 528 19.10 -20.76 -11.92
N ILE A 529 19.70 -21.72 -11.24
CA ILE A 529 20.76 -21.55 -10.26
C ILE A 529 22.08 -21.97 -10.91
N TYR A 530 22.93 -20.99 -11.22
CA TYR A 530 24.23 -21.21 -11.84
C TYR A 530 25.35 -21.39 -10.79
N PRO A 531 26.51 -21.94 -11.17
CA PRO A 531 27.68 -22.02 -10.30
C PRO A 531 28.10 -20.63 -9.80
N ALA A 532 28.70 -20.57 -8.62
CA ALA A 532 29.32 -19.34 -8.12
C ALA A 532 30.39 -18.84 -9.11
N ARG A 533 30.65 -17.52 -9.15
CA ARG A 533 31.51 -16.85 -10.16
C ARG A 533 32.91 -17.45 -10.37
N SER A 534 33.38 -18.32 -9.49
CA SER A 534 34.68 -19.01 -9.55
C SER A 534 34.61 -20.49 -9.98
N GLY A 535 33.43 -21.04 -10.29
CA GLY A 535 33.24 -22.46 -10.61
C GLY A 535 32.62 -22.71 -11.99
N ASP A 536 33.07 -23.77 -12.67
CA ASP A 536 32.48 -24.24 -13.94
C ASP A 536 31.30 -25.21 -13.72
N TYR A 537 31.08 -25.66 -12.47
CA TYR A 537 30.03 -26.59 -12.06
C TYR A 537 29.64 -26.35 -10.59
N ILE A 538 28.44 -26.81 -10.19
CA ILE A 538 27.96 -26.82 -8.81
C ILE A 538 28.48 -28.08 -8.11
N SER A 539 29.09 -27.93 -6.93
CA SER A 539 29.56 -29.10 -6.16
C SER A 539 28.39 -29.99 -5.73
N HIS A 540 28.59 -31.29 -5.58
CA HIS A 540 27.52 -32.22 -5.15
C HIS A 540 26.93 -31.83 -3.79
N ALA A 541 27.74 -31.27 -2.88
CA ALA A 541 27.26 -30.79 -1.58
C ALA A 541 26.35 -29.56 -1.74
N ALA A 542 26.75 -28.59 -2.56
CA ALA A 542 25.94 -27.41 -2.83
C ALA A 542 24.65 -27.76 -3.58
N ALA A 543 24.72 -28.67 -4.57
CA ALA A 543 23.57 -29.15 -5.32
C ALA A 543 22.54 -29.82 -4.40
N ARG A 544 22.99 -30.67 -3.45
CA ARG A 544 22.09 -31.29 -2.46
C ARG A 544 21.41 -30.25 -1.57
N ASN A 545 22.14 -29.24 -1.09
CA ASN A 545 21.56 -28.19 -0.25
C ASN A 545 20.51 -27.37 -1.01
N ILE A 546 20.79 -27.02 -2.27
CA ILE A 546 19.84 -26.28 -3.12
C ILE A 546 18.57 -27.13 -3.35
N LEU A 547 18.71 -28.40 -3.71
CA LEU A 547 17.57 -29.30 -3.93
C LEU A 547 16.76 -29.54 -2.66
N ALA A 548 17.43 -29.67 -1.50
CA ALA A 548 16.75 -29.76 -0.22
C ALA A 548 15.96 -28.47 0.08
N GLY A 549 16.53 -27.29 -0.20
CA GLY A 549 15.82 -26.02 -0.05
C GLY A 549 14.57 -25.90 -0.94
N ILE A 550 14.62 -26.45 -2.16
CA ILE A 550 13.49 -26.51 -3.09
C ILE A 550 12.41 -27.48 -2.58
N VAL A 551 12.78 -28.72 -2.24
CA VAL A 551 11.84 -29.78 -1.85
C VAL A 551 11.23 -29.54 -0.45
N GLU A 552 12.00 -28.98 0.48
CA GLU A 552 11.55 -28.66 1.84
C GLU A 552 10.83 -27.30 1.92
N HIS A 553 10.58 -26.65 0.78
CA HIS A 553 9.87 -25.36 0.70
C HIS A 553 10.53 -24.23 1.52
N ARG A 554 11.87 -24.20 1.61
CA ARG A 554 12.62 -23.17 2.35
C ARG A 554 12.64 -21.79 1.68
N VAL A 555 12.22 -21.72 0.42
CA VAL A 555 11.98 -20.45 -0.25
C VAL A 555 10.72 -19.83 0.33
N SER A 556 10.88 -18.90 1.28
CA SER A 556 9.80 -18.12 1.88
C SER A 556 9.65 -16.78 1.15
N LEU A 557 8.55 -16.61 0.43
CA LEU A 557 8.26 -15.35 -0.25
C LEU A 557 7.34 -14.46 0.60
N PRO A 558 7.58 -13.14 0.65
CA PRO A 558 6.63 -12.22 1.26
C PRO A 558 5.27 -12.26 0.54
N SER A 559 4.20 -12.00 1.29
CA SER A 559 2.81 -12.01 0.80
C SER A 559 2.54 -11.10 -0.40
N MET A 560 3.41 -10.11 -0.66
CA MET A 560 3.36 -9.26 -1.85
C MET A 560 3.46 -10.03 -3.18
N PHE A 561 4.02 -11.24 -3.17
CA PHE A 561 4.09 -12.12 -4.34
C PHE A 561 2.90 -13.10 -4.44
N GLY A 562 1.94 -13.00 -3.52
CA GLY A 562 0.77 -13.87 -3.43
C GLY A 562 1.11 -15.30 -2.97
N ASN A 563 0.13 -16.19 -3.09
CA ASN A 563 0.38 -17.62 -2.88
C ASN A 563 1.31 -18.13 -3.98
N TYR A 564 2.30 -18.92 -3.58
CA TYR A 564 3.27 -19.50 -4.48
C TYR A 564 3.43 -20.99 -4.23
N GLN A 565 3.81 -21.70 -5.28
CA GLN A 565 4.15 -23.10 -5.19
C GLN A 565 5.35 -23.37 -6.09
N VAL A 566 6.31 -24.12 -5.56
CA VAL A 566 7.51 -24.55 -6.30
C VAL A 566 7.30 -25.98 -6.76
N PHE A 567 7.57 -26.27 -8.02
CA PHE A 567 7.42 -27.59 -8.64
C PHE A 567 8.41 -27.76 -9.81
N ASP A 568 8.49 -28.97 -10.36
CA ASP A 568 9.29 -29.31 -11.54
C ASP A 568 10.72 -28.74 -11.56
N TRP A 569 11.62 -29.37 -10.80
CA TRP A 569 13.05 -29.06 -10.81
C TRP A 569 13.85 -30.08 -11.63
N SER A 570 14.90 -29.62 -12.31
CA SER A 570 15.84 -30.48 -13.05
C SER A 570 17.29 -30.08 -12.81
N ILE A 571 18.19 -31.05 -13.00
CA ILE A 571 19.63 -30.85 -12.96
C ILE A 571 20.14 -30.87 -14.39
N GLU A 572 20.72 -29.76 -14.82
CA GLU A 572 21.19 -29.60 -16.19
C GLU A 572 22.72 -29.73 -16.26
N PRO A 573 23.26 -30.39 -17.31
CA PRO A 573 24.70 -30.51 -17.50
C PRO A 573 25.36 -29.16 -17.83
N PRO A 574 26.67 -28.99 -17.62
CA PRO A 574 27.38 -27.77 -18.00
C PRO A 574 27.24 -27.51 -19.50
N ALA A 575 26.84 -26.29 -19.88
CA ALA A 575 26.76 -25.92 -21.29
C ALA A 575 28.16 -26.00 -21.94
N GLU A 576 28.30 -26.72 -23.05
CA GLU A 576 29.54 -26.74 -23.84
C GLU A 576 29.85 -25.33 -24.36
N ARG A 577 30.75 -24.62 -23.66
CA ARG A 577 31.24 -23.32 -24.13
C ARG A 577 32.09 -23.54 -25.39
N THR A 578 31.58 -23.12 -26.54
CA THR A 578 32.37 -23.08 -27.77
C THR A 578 33.55 -22.10 -27.62
N TRP A 579 34.73 -22.51 -28.11
CA TRP A 579 36.02 -21.79 -28.04
C TRP A 579 35.95 -20.27 -28.28
N TRP A 580 35.00 -19.84 -29.13
CA TRP A 580 34.71 -18.45 -29.44
C TRP A 580 34.22 -17.61 -28.25
N GLN A 581 33.42 -18.15 -27.35
CA GLN A 581 32.91 -17.39 -26.19
C GLN A 581 33.99 -17.13 -25.13
N GLN A 582 34.97 -18.02 -24.98
CA GLN A 582 36.08 -17.83 -24.03
C GLN A 582 37.09 -16.79 -24.52
N HIS A 583 37.32 -16.71 -25.83
CA HIS A 583 38.41 -15.89 -26.39
C HIS A 583 37.92 -14.60 -27.07
N HIS A 584 36.61 -14.33 -27.10
CA HIS A 584 36.04 -13.14 -27.75
C HIS A 584 36.69 -11.83 -27.26
N LEU A 585 36.86 -11.67 -25.94
CA LEU A 585 37.49 -10.48 -25.36
C LEU A 585 38.96 -10.35 -25.76
N ALA A 586 39.71 -11.45 -25.81
CA ALA A 586 41.10 -11.45 -26.25
C ALA A 586 41.21 -11.11 -27.75
N VAL A 587 40.32 -11.67 -28.59
CA VAL A 587 40.28 -11.39 -30.03
C VAL A 587 39.90 -9.93 -30.29
N VAL A 588 38.88 -9.41 -29.61
CA VAL A 588 38.47 -8.00 -29.71
C VAL A 588 39.60 -7.07 -29.27
N MET A 589 40.28 -7.37 -28.15
CA MET A 589 41.44 -6.60 -27.70
C MET A 589 42.59 -6.65 -28.71
N THR A 590 42.85 -7.80 -29.32
CA THR A 590 43.89 -7.93 -30.36
C THR A 590 43.54 -7.13 -31.62
N ILE A 591 42.26 -7.12 -32.01
CA ILE A 591 41.77 -6.30 -33.12
C ILE A 591 41.90 -4.81 -32.78
N PHE A 592 41.55 -4.40 -31.57
CA PHE A 592 41.65 -3.01 -31.15
C PHE A 592 43.11 -2.52 -31.11
N ILE A 593 44.02 -3.34 -30.61
CA ILE A 593 45.46 -3.04 -30.59
C ILE A 593 46.02 -2.96 -32.01
N THR A 594 45.64 -3.85 -32.91
CA THR A 594 46.11 -3.82 -34.31
C THR A 594 45.58 -2.60 -35.06
N ILE A 595 44.32 -2.20 -34.85
CA ILE A 595 43.76 -0.97 -35.41
C ILE A 595 44.49 0.26 -34.84
N LEU A 596 44.74 0.31 -33.54
CA LEU A 596 45.45 1.43 -32.90
C LEU A 596 46.88 1.57 -33.42
N LEU A 597 47.61 0.46 -33.53
CA LEU A 597 48.96 0.44 -34.12
C LEU A 597 48.94 0.84 -35.60
N GLY A 598 47.93 0.40 -36.36
CA GLY A 598 47.74 0.79 -37.75
C GLY A 598 47.46 2.29 -37.92
N LEU A 599 46.64 2.88 -37.05
CA LEU A 599 46.35 4.32 -37.03
C LEU A 599 47.59 5.14 -36.61
N LEU A 600 48.37 4.66 -35.63
CA LEU A 600 49.62 5.30 -35.22
C LEU A 600 50.68 5.23 -36.33
N ALA A 601 50.81 4.09 -37.01
CA ALA A 601 51.70 3.94 -38.15
C ALA A 601 51.27 4.81 -39.34
N SER A 602 49.97 4.89 -39.63
CA SER A 602 49.40 5.77 -40.65
C SER A 602 49.61 7.26 -40.31
N GLY A 603 49.41 7.64 -39.05
CA GLY A 603 49.69 8.99 -38.54
C GLY A 603 51.17 9.35 -38.69
N MET A 604 52.08 8.46 -38.27
CA MET A 604 53.53 8.64 -38.45
C MET A 604 53.92 8.70 -39.93
N TRP A 605 53.34 7.85 -40.78
CA TRP A 605 53.53 7.91 -42.24
C TRP A 605 53.06 9.24 -42.81
N PHE A 606 51.91 9.76 -42.37
CA PHE A 606 51.36 11.02 -42.87
C PHE A 606 52.21 12.22 -42.43
N VAL A 607 52.72 12.21 -41.20
CA VAL A 607 53.68 13.21 -40.70
C VAL A 607 55.01 13.12 -41.44
N TRP A 608 55.54 11.91 -41.67
CA TRP A 608 56.75 11.68 -42.45
C TRP A 608 56.59 12.15 -43.92
N ARG A 609 55.46 11.83 -44.56
CA ARG A 609 55.12 12.29 -45.92
C ARG A 609 54.92 13.80 -46.01
N ARG A 610 54.37 14.45 -44.98
CA ARG A 610 54.30 15.92 -44.89
C ARG A 610 55.69 16.54 -44.72
N ARG A 611 56.57 15.96 -43.90
CA ARG A 611 57.97 16.41 -43.76
C ARG A 611 58.78 16.26 -45.06
N TRP A 612 58.55 15.21 -45.83
CA TRP A 612 59.24 15.04 -47.12
C TRP A 612 58.73 15.99 -48.22
N ARG A 613 57.46 16.39 -48.18
CA ARG A 613 56.93 17.45 -49.06
C ARG A 613 57.41 18.87 -48.70
N SER A 614 58.07 19.06 -47.55
CA SER A 614 58.66 20.34 -47.11
C SER A 614 60.11 20.55 -47.57
N PHE A 615 60.76 19.56 -48.19
CA PHE A 615 62.17 19.64 -48.62
C PHE A 615 62.37 19.76 -50.14
N GLY A 616 61.30 20.01 -50.89
CA GLY A 616 61.35 20.12 -52.35
C GLY A 616 60.65 21.38 -52.86
N SER A 617 61.16 22.57 -52.54
CA SER A 617 60.85 23.78 -53.30
C SER A 617 62.00 24.78 -53.20
N TYR A 618 62.99 24.57 -54.05
CA TYR A 618 64.05 25.52 -54.37
C TYR A 618 63.45 26.72 -55.11
N LYS A 619 63.73 27.95 -54.68
CA LYS A 619 63.54 29.17 -55.49
C LYS A 619 64.81 30.03 -55.44
N PRO A 620 65.23 30.60 -56.58
CA PRO A 620 66.60 31.03 -56.81
C PRO A 620 66.90 32.43 -56.27
N VAL A 621 68.18 32.63 -55.97
CA VAL A 621 68.83 33.88 -55.56
C VAL A 621 69.00 34.79 -56.77
N ASN A 622 68.53 36.04 -56.68
CA ASN A 622 69.27 37.20 -57.18
C ASN A 622 68.79 38.50 -56.53
N TYR A 623 69.79 39.15 -55.94
CA TYR A 623 69.93 40.48 -55.33
C TYR A 623 69.21 41.64 -56.02
N VAL A 624 68.78 42.67 -55.25
CA VAL A 624 69.35 44.05 -55.22
C VAL A 624 68.70 44.82 -54.05
N PHE A 625 69.54 45.38 -53.16
CA PHE A 625 69.21 46.43 -52.16
C PHE A 625 69.28 47.82 -52.83
N PRO A 626 68.48 48.82 -52.41
CA PRO A 626 68.96 49.83 -51.45
C PRO A 626 67.88 50.14 -50.37
N GLU A 627 68.12 50.52 -49.11
CA GLU A 627 69.05 51.48 -48.50
C GLU A 627 68.22 52.58 -47.79
N HIS A 628 68.55 52.83 -46.51
CA HIS A 628 68.29 54.07 -45.73
C HIS A 628 66.81 54.40 -45.42
N GLU A 629 66.42 54.99 -44.29
CA GLU A 629 67.05 55.57 -43.10
C GLU A 629 65.88 55.67 -42.07
N LEU A 630 66.05 55.42 -40.76
CA LEU A 630 66.34 56.45 -39.73
C LEU A 630 65.56 57.76 -39.99
N GLN A 631 64.71 58.29 -39.10
CA GLN A 631 64.94 58.56 -37.69
C GLN A 631 63.59 58.87 -36.97
N PRO A 632 63.61 58.95 -35.62
CA PRO A 632 62.45 59.09 -34.77
C PRO A 632 62.02 60.55 -34.56
N LEU A 633 60.72 60.75 -34.35
CA LEU A 633 60.11 61.55 -33.28
C LEU A 633 58.60 61.27 -33.24
#